data_AF-A0A940P5B6-F1
#
_entry.id   AF-A0A940P5B6-F1
#
_cell.length_a   1.000
_cell.length_b   1.000
_cell.length_c   1.000
_cell.angle_alpha   90.00
_cell.angle_beta   90.00
_cell.angle_gamma   90.00
#
_symmetry.space_group_name_H-M   'P 1'
#
loop_
_entity.id
_entity.type
_entity.pdbx_description
1 polymer ?
#
loop_
_entity_poly.entity_id
_entity_poly.type
_entity_poly.pdbx_seq_one_letter_code
_entity_poly.pdbx_strand_id
1 'polypeptide(L)'
;MIKESIFAAALLLKIAGVSGKDILKDYLLTNRFRKEANQKIIATYGKELSSQEILQLETFLCVDASYLEGAKQAIIEQFGTFENYLVSGLKLASTYSEAFRRKFVVS
;
A
#
# COMPACT_ATOMS: atom_id res chain seq x y z
N MET A 1 -4.14 10.39 1.04
CA MET A 1 -5.40 9.61 1.10
C MET A 1 -5.37 8.30 0.30
N ILE A 2 -5.41 8.30 -1.05
CA ILE A 2 -4.99 7.22 -1.96
C ILE A 2 -4.07 6.11 -1.38
N LYS A 3 -2.79 6.49 -1.36
CA LYS A 3 -1.63 5.60 -1.26
C LYS A 3 -1.37 5.15 0.18
N GLU A 4 -1.70 5.97 1.17
CA GLU A 4 -1.48 5.70 2.60
C GLU A 4 -2.36 4.56 3.11
N SER A 5 -3.65 4.56 2.75
CA SER A 5 -4.58 3.48 3.14
C SER A 5 -4.21 2.14 2.50
N ILE A 6 -3.66 2.15 1.28
CA ILE A 6 -3.25 0.92 0.58
C ILE A 6 -1.94 0.38 1.15
N PHE A 7 -1.00 1.26 1.54
CA PHE A 7 0.20 0.83 2.25
C PHE A 7 -0.13 0.17 3.59
N ALA A 8 -1.07 0.73 4.37
CA ALA A 8 -1.52 0.11 5.61
C ALA A 8 -2.13 -1.29 5.38
N ALA A 9 -2.87 -1.49 4.29
CA ALA A 9 -3.38 -2.81 3.91
C ALA A 9 -2.25 -3.79 3.60
N ALA A 10 -1.24 -3.38 2.82
CA ALA A 10 -0.06 -4.19 2.52
C ALA A 10 0.72 -4.58 3.79
N LEU A 11 0.82 -3.66 4.75
CA LEU A 11 1.42 -3.90 6.06
C LEU A 11 0.67 -4.98 6.84
N LEU A 12 -0.66 -4.88 6.89
CA LEU A 12 -1.51 -5.87 7.57
C LEU A 12 -1.41 -7.25 6.92
N LEU A 13 -1.39 -7.34 5.59
CA LEU A 13 -1.19 -8.61 4.87
C LEU A 13 0.19 -9.21 5.18
N LYS A 14 1.23 -8.39 5.31
CA LYS A 14 2.56 -8.86 5.70
C LYS A 14 2.56 -9.40 7.13
N ILE A 15 1.90 -8.71 8.07
CA ILE A 15 1.70 -9.18 9.46
C ILE A 15 0.92 -10.51 9.48
N ALA A 16 -0.09 -10.65 8.62
CA ALA A 16 -0.87 -11.87 8.43
C ALA A 16 -0.05 -13.03 7.84
N GLY A 17 1.17 -12.78 7.35
CA GLY A 17 2.05 -13.81 6.78
C GLY A 17 1.92 -14.02 5.28
N VAL A 18 1.21 -13.14 4.57
CA VAL A 18 1.08 -13.22 3.11
C VAL A 18 2.44 -12.97 2.44
N SER A 19 2.70 -13.67 1.33
CA SER A 19 3.95 -13.54 0.58
C SER A 19 4.07 -12.13 -0.02
N GLY A 20 5.30 -11.61 -0.15
CA GLY A 20 5.51 -10.29 -0.77
C GLY A 20 5.00 -10.23 -2.22
N LYS A 21 5.05 -11.36 -2.94
CA LYS A 21 4.53 -11.49 -4.31
C LYS A 21 3.00 -11.32 -4.34
N ASP A 22 2.28 -11.96 -3.42
CA ASP A 22 0.82 -11.88 -3.39
C ASP A 22 0.35 -10.52 -2.87
N ILE A 23 1.09 -9.89 -1.95
CA ILE A 23 0.85 -8.50 -1.52
C ILE A 23 1.01 -7.55 -2.70
N LEU A 24 2.09 -7.66 -3.47
CA LEU A 24 2.29 -6.80 -4.65
C LEU A 24 1.19 -7.03 -5.71
N LYS A 25 0.78 -8.27 -5.91
CA LYS A 25 -0.31 -8.60 -6.83
C LYS A 25 -1.63 -7.96 -6.40
N ASP A 26 -2.00 -8.09 -5.12
CA ASP A 26 -3.21 -7.46 -4.55
C ASP A 26 -3.14 -5.93 -4.65
N TYR A 27 -2.00 -5.34 -4.29
CA TYR A 27 -1.73 -3.91 -4.39
C TYR A 27 -2.02 -3.39 -5.81
N LEU A 28 -1.47 -4.03 -6.84
CA LEU A 28 -1.63 -3.61 -8.25
C LEU A 28 -3.06 -3.82 -8.80
N LEU A 29 -3.84 -4.76 -8.23
CA LEU A 29 -5.26 -4.91 -8.59
C LEU A 29 -6.08 -3.66 -8.25
N THR A 30 -5.61 -2.83 -7.31
CA THR A 30 -6.25 -1.57 -6.97
C THR A 30 -6.44 -0.66 -8.20
N ASN A 31 -5.48 -0.61 -9.12
CA ASN A 31 -5.61 0.18 -10.36
C ASN A 31 -6.77 -0.28 -11.22
N ARG A 32 -7.02 -1.60 -11.26
CA ARG A 32 -8.17 -2.17 -11.97
C ARG A 32 -9.48 -1.79 -11.30
N PHE A 33 -9.59 -1.98 -9.98
CA PHE A 33 -10.82 -1.72 -9.24
C PHE A 33 -11.17 -0.23 -9.16
N ARG A 34 -10.16 0.64 -9.16
CA ARG A 34 -10.36 2.09 -9.08
C ARG A 34 -10.55 2.77 -10.43
N LYS A 35 -10.41 2.06 -11.55
CA LYS A 35 -10.46 2.64 -12.90
C LYS A 35 -11.70 3.53 -13.09
N GLU A 36 -12.89 3.03 -12.77
CA GLU A 36 -14.14 3.78 -12.95
C GLU A 36 -14.21 5.01 -12.03
N ALA A 37 -13.83 4.86 -10.75
CA ALA A 37 -13.81 5.97 -9.80
C ALA A 37 -12.82 7.06 -10.23
N ASN A 38 -11.63 6.66 -10.71
CA ASN A 38 -10.61 7.58 -11.20
C ASN A 38 -11.09 8.31 -12.47
N GLN A 39 -11.76 7.62 -13.40
CA GLN A 39 -12.36 8.25 -14.58
C GLN A 39 -13.42 9.30 -14.22
N LYS A 40 -14.26 9.05 -13.20
CA LYS A 40 -15.23 10.04 -12.70
C LYS A 40 -14.55 11.30 -12.14
N ILE A 41 -13.45 11.12 -11.42
CA ILE A 41 -12.64 12.24 -10.90
C ILE A 41 -12.06 13.05 -12.07
N ILE A 42 -11.44 12.39 -13.04
CA ILE A 42 -10.86 13.06 -14.21
C ILE A 42 -11.94 13.80 -15.03
N ALA A 43 -13.12 13.20 -15.23
CA ALA A 43 -14.22 13.86 -15.94
C ALA A 43 -14.75 15.10 -15.20
N THR A 44 -14.66 15.10 -13.86
CA THR A 44 -15.14 16.19 -13.01
C THR A 44 -14.15 17.36 -13.00
N TYR A 45 -12.87 17.07 -12.79
CA TYR A 45 -11.84 18.09 -12.56
C TYR A 45 -10.95 18.36 -13.78
N GLY A 46 -10.94 17.47 -14.77
CA GLY A 46 -10.04 17.56 -15.92
C GLY A 46 -10.45 18.55 -17.01
N LYS A 47 -11.64 19.16 -16.91
CA LYS A 47 -12.15 20.10 -17.92
C LYS A 47 -11.34 21.40 -18.00
N GLU A 48 -10.70 21.78 -16.90
CA GLU A 48 -9.90 23.02 -16.78
C GLU A 48 -8.40 22.74 -16.85
N LEU A 49 -8.00 21.48 -17.05
CA LEU A 49 -6.61 21.03 -17.03
C LEU A 49 -6.07 20.86 -18.45
N SER A 50 -4.78 21.17 -18.62
CA SER A 50 -4.01 20.79 -19.80
C SER A 50 -3.83 19.26 -19.88
N SER A 51 -3.48 18.75 -21.07
CA SER A 51 -3.18 17.33 -21.25
C SER A 51 -2.09 16.83 -20.30
N GLN A 52 -1.08 17.66 -20.00
CA GLN A 52 -0.01 17.30 -19.07
C GLN A 52 -0.53 17.19 -17.62
N GLU A 53 -1.39 18.09 -17.19
CA GLU A 53 -2.00 18.04 -15.86
C GLU A 53 -2.96 16.86 -15.71
N ILE A 54 -3.66 16.46 -16.78
CA ILE A 54 -4.47 15.23 -16.80
C ILE A 54 -3.59 13.99 -16.60
N LEU A 55 -2.46 13.88 -17.30
CA LEU A 55 -1.49 12.79 -17.13
C LEU A 55 -0.93 12.72 -15.70
N GLN A 56 -0.66 13.88 -15.09
CA GLN A 56 -0.22 13.97 -13.69
C GLN A 56 -1.32 13.52 -12.73
N LEU A 57 -2.57 13.93 -12.97
CA LEU A 57 -3.73 13.51 -12.19
C LEU A 57 -3.96 12.00 -12.29
N GLU A 58 -3.88 11.41 -13.48
CA GLU A 58 -3.96 9.97 -13.70
C GLU A 58 -2.92 9.20 -12.88
N THR A 59 -1.67 9.68 -12.90
CA THR A 59 -0.57 9.12 -12.12
C THR A 59 -0.81 9.24 -10.62
N PHE A 60 -1.36 10.37 -10.17
CA PHE A 60 -1.67 10.60 -8.76
C PHE A 60 -2.77 9.67 -8.23
N LEU A 61 -3.76 9.36 -9.08
CA LEU A 61 -4.91 8.51 -8.76
C LEU A 61 -4.61 7.00 -8.82
N CYS A 62 -3.47 6.62 -9.37
CA CYS A 62 -3.03 5.23 -9.48
C CYS A 62 -1.94 4.89 -8.45
N VAL A 63 -1.75 3.59 -8.27
CA VAL A 63 -0.63 3.03 -7.53
C VAL A 63 0.40 2.41 -8.47
N ASP A 64 1.65 2.34 -8.04
CA ASP A 64 2.74 1.74 -8.78
C ASP A 64 3.62 0.89 -7.85
N ALA A 65 4.22 -0.17 -8.39
CA ALA A 65 5.06 -1.08 -7.61
C ALA A 65 6.20 -0.36 -6.88
N SER A 66 6.76 0.70 -7.47
CA SER A 66 7.84 1.50 -6.90
C SER A 66 7.48 2.09 -5.53
N TYR A 67 6.21 2.36 -5.25
CA TYR A 67 5.80 2.87 -3.95
C TYR A 67 5.91 1.82 -2.84
N LEU A 68 5.52 0.57 -3.14
CA LEU A 68 5.60 -0.52 -2.17
C LEU A 68 7.07 -0.95 -1.97
N GLU A 69 7.85 -1.01 -3.05
CA GLU A 69 9.29 -1.30 -2.94
C GLU A 69 10.05 -0.18 -2.23
N GLY A 70 9.73 1.09 -2.50
CA GLY A 70 10.32 2.23 -1.79
C GLY A 70 10.03 2.19 -0.30
N ALA A 71 8.79 1.87 0.09
CA ALA A 71 8.44 1.74 1.50
C ALA A 71 9.15 0.55 2.18
N LYS A 72 9.25 -0.59 1.49
CA LYS A 72 10.02 -1.75 1.96
C LYS A 72 11.50 -1.40 2.12
N GLN A 73 12.08 -0.71 1.15
CA GLN A 73 13.48 -0.28 1.22
C GLN A 73 13.71 0.66 2.40
N ALA A 74 12.85 1.65 2.59
CA ALA A 74 12.92 2.57 3.74
C ALA A 74 12.82 1.83 5.09
N ILE A 75 11.98 0.78 5.17
CA ILE A 75 11.90 -0.08 6.37
C ILE A 75 13.24 -0.79 6.62
N ILE A 76 13.84 -1.39 5.59
CA ILE A 76 15.10 -2.11 5.73
C ILE A 76 16.25 -1.16 6.07
N GLU A 77 16.33 0.00 5.43
CA GLU A 77 17.39 0.99 5.68
C GLU A 77 17.34 1.55 7.10
N GLN A 78 16.14 1.81 7.63
CA GLN A 78 15.98 2.46 8.94
C GLN A 78 15.90 1.47 10.10
N PHE A 79 15.38 0.27 9.87
CA PHE A 79 15.09 -0.70 10.94
C PHE A 79 15.79 -2.06 10.76
N GLY A 80 16.42 -2.31 9.60
CA GLY A 80 17.12 -3.55 9.27
C GLY A 80 16.19 -4.70 8.86
N THR A 81 15.11 -4.92 9.61
CA THR A 81 14.11 -5.96 9.32
C THR A 81 12.70 -5.43 9.47
N PHE A 82 11.74 -6.15 8.88
CA PHE A 82 10.33 -5.84 9.04
C PHE A 82 9.87 -5.99 10.49
N GLU A 83 10.36 -7.02 11.19
CA GLU A 83 10.08 -7.28 12.60
C GLU A 83 10.57 -6.13 13.49
N ASN A 84 11.78 -5.62 13.21
CA ASN A 84 12.31 -4.45 13.92
C ASN A 84 11.49 -3.20 13.64
N TYR A 85 10.95 -3.03 12.43
CA TYR A 85 10.04 -1.93 12.15
C TYR A 85 8.75 -2.01 12.98
N LEU A 86 8.17 -3.21 13.15
CA LEU A 86 6.99 -3.39 14.01
C LEU A 86 7.29 -3.03 15.47
N VAL A 87 8.42 -3.52 16.00
CA VAL A 87 8.77 -3.33 17.43
C VAL A 87 9.32 -1.93 17.69
N SER A 88 10.35 -1.52 16.95
CA SER A 88 11.07 -0.27 17.22
C SER A 88 10.42 0.93 16.55
N GLY A 89 9.88 0.76 15.34
CA GLY A 89 9.21 1.83 14.58
C GLY A 89 7.77 2.07 15.04
N LEU A 90 6.95 1.02 15.05
CA LEU A 90 5.53 1.10 15.40
C LEU A 90 5.23 0.84 16.88
N LYS A 91 6.25 0.54 17.69
CA LYS A 91 6.12 0.30 19.14
C LYS A 91 5.16 -0.85 19.49
N LEU A 92 5.09 -1.86 18.63
CA LEU A 92 4.29 -3.07 18.88
C LEU A 92 5.07 -4.08 19.72
N ALA A 93 4.34 -4.94 20.44
CA ALA A 93 4.95 -6.08 21.12
C ALA A 93 5.57 -7.04 20.10
N SER A 94 6.68 -7.69 20.45
CA SER A 94 7.35 -8.68 19.58
C SER A 94 6.45 -9.87 19.23
N THR A 95 5.43 -10.14 20.06
CA THR A 95 4.44 -11.19 19.86
C THR A 95 3.23 -10.76 19.01
N TYR A 96 3.18 -9.51 18.55
CA TYR A 96 2.01 -8.95 17.89
C TYR A 96 1.62 -9.72 16.62
N SER A 97 2.59 -10.02 15.74
CA SER A 97 2.31 -10.73 14.49
C SER A 97 1.78 -12.15 14.71
N GLU A 98 2.20 -12.81 15.79
CA GLU A 98 1.67 -14.12 16.16
C GLU A 98 0.23 -14.00 16.71
N ALA A 99 0.00 -13.05 17.63
CA ALA A 99 -1.32 -12.79 18.18
C ALA A 99 -2.34 -12.37 17.11
N PHE A 100 -1.91 -11.55 16.14
CA PHE A 100 -2.71 -11.14 14.99
C PHE A 100 -3.11 -12.35 14.15
N ARG A 101 -2.15 -13.20 13.77
CA ARG A 101 -2.40 -14.40 12.96
C ARG A 101 -3.32 -15.40 13.64
N ARG A 102 -3.13 -15.62 14.95
CA ARG A 102 -4.03 -16.46 15.76
C ARG A 102 -5.47 -15.94 15.81
N LYS A 103 -5.67 -14.62 15.71
CA LYS A 103 -7.00 -14.02 15.78
C LYS A 103 -7.71 -13.96 14.42
N PHE A 104 -6.97 -13.73 13.34
CA PHE A 104 -7.56 -13.38 12.04
C PHE A 104 -7.22 -14.33 10.88
N VAL A 105 -6.27 -15.26 11.05
CA VAL A 105 -5.77 -16.11 9.96
C VAL A 105 -5.96 -17.59 10.26
N VAL A 106 -5.53 -18.04 11.45
CA VAL A 106 -5.63 -19.44 11.87
C VAL A 106 -6.90 -19.60 12.70
N SER A 107 -7.87 -20.34 12.16
CA SER A 107 -9.09 -20.80 12.85
C SER A 107 -8.92 -22.21 13.39
#